data_AF-A0AA97EIB6-F1
#
_entry.id   AF-A0AA97EIB6-F1
#
_cell.length_a   1.000
_cell.length_b   1.000
_cell.length_c   1.000
_cell.angle_alpha   90.00
_cell.angle_beta   90.00
_cell.angle_gamma   90.00
#
_symmetry.space_group_name_H-M   'P 1'
#
loop_
_entity.id
_entity.type
_entity.pdbx_description
1 polymer ?
#
loop_
_entity_poly.entity_id
_entity_poly.type
_entity_poly.pdbx_seq_one_letter_code
_entity_poly.pdbx_strand_id
1 'polypeptide(L)'
;MADFFSKPYSNGQSVGLQLVREGYAVVYEQYLSGCAATAADYRQAEAEARAARRNFWSQANPTLPWDFRQGGSSSSPTPAQPPAATPTPAADPAGLPACVATDCNCSDFTTWEQAQAVLNAFPGDPHRLDGDKDGIACESLR
;
A
#
# COMPACT_ATOMS: atom_id res chain seq x y z
N MET A 1 -10.17 -36.93 -20.59
CA MET A 1 -10.78 -35.66 -20.12
C MET A 1 -9.64 -34.87 -19.50
N ALA A 2 -9.29 -33.72 -20.08
CA ALA A 2 -8.16 -32.91 -19.63
C ALA A 2 -8.72 -31.83 -18.69
N ASP A 3 -8.40 -31.93 -17.40
CA ASP A 3 -8.71 -30.92 -16.42
C ASP A 3 -7.80 -29.70 -16.64
N PHE A 4 -8.33 -28.71 -17.35
CA PHE A 4 -7.73 -27.39 -17.43
C PHE A 4 -7.90 -26.71 -16.07
N PHE A 5 -6.87 -26.83 -15.22
CA PHE A 5 -6.67 -25.91 -14.11
C PHE A 5 -6.42 -24.52 -14.70
N SER A 6 -7.49 -23.77 -14.92
CA SER A 6 -7.44 -22.35 -15.23
C SER A 6 -6.91 -21.64 -13.99
N LYS A 7 -5.59 -21.56 -13.86
CA LYS A 7 -4.94 -20.54 -13.06
C LYS A 7 -5.27 -19.21 -13.77
N PRO A 8 -5.84 -18.20 -13.08
CA PRO A 8 -6.14 -16.92 -13.71
C PRO A 8 -4.82 -16.21 -14.06
N TYR A 9 -4.34 -16.46 -15.28
CA TYR A 9 -3.25 -15.75 -15.92
C TYR A 9 -3.85 -14.64 -16.78
N SER A 10 -3.78 -13.39 -16.34
CA SER A 10 -3.95 -12.27 -17.28
C SER A 10 -2.70 -12.24 -18.16
N ASN A 11 -2.79 -12.71 -19.41
CA ASN A 11 -1.73 -12.69 -20.43
C ASN A 11 -0.44 -13.49 -20.16
N GLY A 12 -0.48 -14.51 -19.30
CA GLY A 12 0.68 -15.38 -19.05
C GLY A 12 1.82 -14.75 -18.24
N GLN A 13 1.67 -13.51 -17.77
CA GLN A 13 2.63 -12.85 -16.88
C GLN A 13 2.00 -12.58 -15.52
N SER A 14 2.61 -13.11 -14.45
CA SER A 14 2.13 -12.83 -13.10
C SER A 14 2.40 -11.37 -12.73
N VAL A 15 1.39 -10.67 -12.21
CA VAL A 15 1.53 -9.29 -11.71
C VAL A 15 2.66 -9.19 -10.68
N GLY A 16 2.80 -10.21 -9.82
CA GLY A 16 3.91 -10.30 -8.86
C GLY A 16 5.29 -10.26 -9.52
N LEU A 17 5.50 -10.97 -10.65
CA LEU A 17 6.76 -10.96 -11.39
C LEU A 17 7.06 -9.56 -11.95
N GLN A 18 6.04 -8.88 -12.46
CA GLN A 18 6.19 -7.53 -13.00
C GLN A 18 6.58 -6.54 -11.89
N LEU A 19 5.92 -6.61 -10.73
CA LEU A 19 6.23 -5.77 -9.57
C LEU A 19 7.69 -5.97 -9.10
N VAL A 20 8.17 -7.21 -9.09
CA VAL A 20 9.57 -7.50 -8.74
C VAL A 20 10.53 -6.95 -9.79
N ARG A 21 10.25 -7.15 -11.09
CA ARG A 21 11.10 -6.65 -12.20
C ARG A 21 11.23 -5.13 -12.21
N GLU A 22 10.14 -4.44 -11.89
CA GLU A 22 10.12 -2.98 -11.76
C GLU A 22 10.71 -2.48 -10.45
N GLY A 23 11.04 -3.37 -9.50
CA GLY A 23 11.63 -3.03 -8.22
C GLY A 23 10.64 -2.47 -7.20
N TYR A 24 9.33 -2.69 -7.39
CA TYR A 24 8.31 -2.36 -6.40
C TYR A 24 8.16 -3.42 -5.30
N ALA A 25 8.63 -4.64 -5.57
CA ALA A 25 8.58 -5.76 -4.64
C ALA A 25 9.92 -6.47 -4.54
N VAL A 26 10.17 -7.09 -3.38
CA VAL A 26 11.34 -7.95 -3.14
C VAL A 26 10.91 -9.41 -3.12
N VAL A 27 11.81 -10.30 -3.51
CA VAL A 27 11.50 -11.73 -3.61
C VAL A 27 11.63 -12.40 -2.25
N TYR A 28 10.61 -13.16 -1.86
CA TYR A 28 10.66 -13.99 -0.67
C TYR A 28 10.86 -15.46 -1.07
N GLU A 29 12.12 -15.91 -1.10
CA GLU A 29 12.49 -17.24 -1.60
C GLU A 29 11.75 -18.39 -0.89
N GLN A 30 11.40 -18.23 0.38
CA GLN A 30 10.69 -19.26 1.16
C GLN A 30 9.30 -19.57 0.57
N TYR A 31 8.62 -18.59 -0.03
CA TYR A 31 7.29 -18.76 -0.64
C TYR A 31 7.35 -19.26 -2.09
N LEU A 32 8.54 -19.30 -2.71
CA LEU A 32 8.73 -19.77 -4.09
C LEU A 32 9.12 -21.25 -4.20
N SER A 33 9.30 -21.92 -3.06
CA SER A 33 9.77 -23.31 -2.96
C SER A 33 8.88 -24.35 -3.67
N GLY A 34 7.60 -24.04 -3.91
CA GLY A 34 6.66 -24.95 -4.57
C GLY A 34 6.75 -25.02 -6.10
N CYS A 35 7.50 -24.14 -6.77
CA CYS A 35 7.63 -24.09 -8.24
C CYS A 35 9.00 -23.55 -8.69
N ALA A 36 9.91 -24.44 -9.13
CA ALA A 36 11.27 -24.07 -9.53
C ALA A 36 11.35 -23.12 -10.75
N ALA A 37 10.45 -23.28 -11.73
CA ALA A 37 10.38 -22.39 -12.91
C ALA A 37 10.04 -20.96 -12.50
N THR A 38 8.99 -20.78 -11.71
CA THR A 38 8.58 -19.48 -11.15
C THR A 38 9.67 -18.89 -10.24
N ALA A 39 10.37 -19.73 -9.47
CA ALA A 39 11.46 -19.27 -8.62
C ALA A 39 12.65 -18.70 -9.41
N ALA A 40 12.93 -19.21 -10.62
CA ALA A 40 13.96 -18.67 -11.49
C ALA A 40 13.55 -17.29 -12.05
N ASP A 41 12.31 -17.17 -12.53
CA ASP A 41 11.79 -15.92 -13.10
C ASP A 41 11.82 -14.77 -12.08
N TYR A 42 11.35 -15.02 -10.86
CA TYR A 42 11.33 -14.01 -9.80
C TYR A 42 12.75 -13.59 -9.38
N ARG A 43 13.68 -14.54 -9.28
CA ARG A 43 15.10 -14.24 -8.98
C ARG A 43 15.75 -13.39 -10.07
N GLN A 44 15.47 -13.70 -11.34
CA GLN A 44 15.97 -12.92 -12.46
C GLN A 44 15.38 -11.50 -12.45
N ALA A 45 14.06 -11.38 -12.25
CA ALA A 45 13.38 -10.10 -12.15
C ALA A 45 13.97 -9.22 -11.02
N GLU A 46 14.28 -9.81 -9.87
CA GLU A 46 14.87 -9.08 -8.75
C GLU A 46 16.31 -8.63 -9.07
N ALA A 47 17.11 -9.49 -9.69
CA ALA A 47 18.45 -9.15 -10.12
C ALA A 47 18.46 -8.00 -11.14
N GLU A 48 17.52 -7.99 -12.08
CA GLU A 48 17.31 -6.90 -13.03
C GLU A 48 16.97 -5.59 -12.32
N ALA A 49 16.09 -5.63 -11.32
CA ALA A 49 15.68 -4.45 -10.55
C ALA A 49 16.81 -3.91 -9.66
N ARG A 50 17.61 -4.79 -9.04
CA ARG A 50 18.81 -4.46 -8.26
C ARG A 50 19.89 -3.81 -9.12
N ALA A 51 20.22 -4.43 -10.25
CA ALA A 51 21.24 -3.92 -11.16
C ALA A 51 20.88 -2.55 -11.74
N ALA A 52 19.60 -2.33 -12.03
CA ALA A 52 19.09 -1.07 -12.53
C ALA A 52 18.79 -0.03 -11.43
N ARG A 53 19.01 -0.37 -10.14
CA ARG A 53 18.68 0.48 -8.99
C ARG A 53 17.27 1.06 -9.09
N ARG A 54 16.28 0.22 -9.43
CA ARG A 54 14.89 0.65 -9.63
C ARG A 54 14.14 0.72 -8.31
N ASN A 55 13.38 1.79 -8.11
CA ASN A 55 12.42 1.97 -7.01
C ASN A 55 13.01 1.58 -5.64
N PHE A 56 12.55 0.48 -5.04
CA PHE A 56 13.06 0.02 -3.74
C PHE A 56 14.59 -0.15 -3.72
N TRP A 57 15.19 -0.56 -4.84
CA TRP A 57 16.64 -0.79 -4.98
C TRP A 57 17.48 0.46 -5.23
N SER A 58 16.86 1.64 -5.39
CA SER A 58 17.59 2.91 -5.50
C SER A 58 17.98 3.50 -4.15
N GLN A 59 17.47 2.93 -3.05
CA GLN A 59 17.73 3.41 -1.69
C GLN A 59 19.18 3.15 -1.30
N ALA A 60 19.77 4.06 -0.51
CA ALA A 60 21.16 3.92 -0.04
C ALA A 60 21.34 2.72 0.91
N ASN A 61 20.32 2.45 1.75
CA ASN A 61 20.28 1.32 2.68
C ASN A 61 18.89 0.67 2.62
N PRO A 62 18.61 -0.18 1.63
CA PRO A 62 17.31 -0.85 1.51
C PRO A 62 17.16 -1.90 2.61
N THR A 63 16.24 -1.68 3.55
CA THR A 63 15.91 -2.66 4.59
C THR A 63 14.83 -3.61 4.06
N LEU A 64 15.15 -4.90 3.98
CA LEU A 64 14.22 -5.88 3.47
C LEU A 64 13.07 -6.13 4.48
N PRO A 65 11.86 -6.49 4.03
CA PRO A 65 10.72 -6.66 4.92
C PRO A 65 10.92 -7.69 6.04
N TRP A 66 11.81 -8.67 5.85
CA TRP A 66 12.17 -9.62 6.91
C TRP A 66 13.17 -9.04 7.91
N ASP A 67 14.12 -8.21 7.48
CA ASP A 67 15.05 -7.51 8.37
C ASP A 67 14.28 -6.52 9.27
N PHE A 68 13.27 -5.84 8.72
CA PHE A 68 12.37 -4.98 9.50
C PHE A 68 11.59 -5.80 10.55
N ARG A 69 11.05 -6.97 10.18
CA ARG A 69 10.33 -7.85 11.12
C ARG A 69 11.23 -8.41 12.23
N GLN A 70 12.53 -8.47 12.02
CA GLN A 70 13.50 -8.96 13.00
C GLN A 70 14.07 -7.86 13.93
N GLY A 71 13.58 -6.62 13.84
CA GLY A 71 13.89 -5.56 14.81
C GLY A 71 15.15 -4.74 14.52
N GLY A 72 15.63 -4.73 13.28
CA GLY A 72 16.76 -3.88 12.86
C GLY A 72 16.36 -2.42 12.68
N SER A 73 16.67 -1.57 13.67
CA SER A 73 16.52 -0.12 13.62
C SER A 73 17.41 0.52 12.54
N SER A 74 16.80 1.08 11.50
CA SER A 74 17.35 2.25 10.79
C SER A 74 16.26 2.89 9.97
N SER A 75 15.94 4.13 10.32
CA SER A 75 15.04 5.06 9.64
C SER A 75 15.08 4.90 8.12
N SER A 76 13.98 4.39 7.57
CA SER A 76 13.69 4.47 6.14
C SER A 76 13.71 5.95 5.73
N PRO A 77 14.44 6.35 4.68
CA PRO A 77 13.99 7.49 3.91
C PRO A 77 12.64 7.08 3.31
N THR A 78 11.62 7.92 3.51
CA THR A 78 10.36 7.89 2.78
C THR A 78 10.63 7.50 1.33
N PRO A 79 9.94 6.51 0.74
CA PRO A 79 10.05 6.27 -0.69
C PRO A 79 9.75 7.59 -1.40
N ALA A 80 10.74 8.13 -2.12
CA ALA A 80 10.46 9.14 -3.12
C ALA A 80 9.57 8.44 -4.14
N GLN A 81 8.25 8.69 -4.02
CA GLN A 81 7.29 8.34 -5.05
C GLN A 81 7.88 8.85 -6.40
N PRO A 82 7.74 8.08 -7.50
CA PRO A 82 7.80 8.67 -8.84
C PRO A 82 6.97 9.95 -8.82
N PRO A 83 7.34 11.03 -9.52
CA PRO A 83 6.62 12.30 -9.43
C PRO A 83 5.16 12.08 -9.82
N ALA A 84 4.35 11.76 -8.81
CA ALA A 84 2.92 11.88 -8.84
C ALA A 84 2.74 13.36 -9.10
N ALA A 85 2.02 13.63 -10.18
CA ALA A 85 1.53 14.95 -10.50
C ALA A 85 1.21 15.66 -9.19
N THR A 86 1.78 16.85 -9.03
CA THR A 86 1.37 17.83 -8.03
C THR A 86 -0.10 17.63 -7.71
N PRO A 87 -0.49 17.23 -6.49
CA PRO A 87 -1.83 17.55 -6.05
C PRO A 87 -1.81 19.07 -5.96
N THR A 88 -2.20 19.69 -7.07
CA THR A 88 -2.88 20.97 -7.01
C THR A 88 -3.88 20.83 -5.86
N PRO A 89 -3.93 21.76 -4.90
CA PRO A 89 -5.00 21.78 -3.90
C PRO A 89 -6.31 22.14 -4.62
N ALA A 90 -6.79 21.22 -5.44
CA ALA A 90 -8.12 21.22 -5.98
C ALA A 90 -8.92 20.38 -4.99
N ALA A 91 -9.74 21.08 -4.23
CA ALA A 91 -10.84 20.49 -3.49
C ALA A 91 -11.50 19.40 -4.35
N ASP A 92 -11.60 18.19 -3.79
CA ASP A 92 -12.51 17.18 -4.31
C ASP A 92 -13.92 17.81 -4.42
N PRO A 93 -14.66 17.57 -5.53
CA PRO A 93 -16.01 18.14 -5.70
C PRO A 93 -17.04 17.62 -4.68
N ALA A 94 -16.64 16.68 -3.81
CA ALA A 94 -17.45 16.16 -2.70
C ALA A 94 -17.15 16.83 -1.34
N GLY A 95 -16.12 17.68 -1.23
CA GLY A 95 -15.78 18.38 0.02
C GLY A 95 -15.32 17.46 1.17
N LEU A 96 -15.00 16.20 0.89
CA LEU A 96 -14.56 15.21 1.88
C LEU A 96 -13.03 15.10 1.89
N PRO A 97 -12.39 15.01 3.06
CA PRO A 97 -10.94 14.93 3.18
C PRO A 97 -10.39 13.60 2.64
N ALA A 98 -9.16 13.62 2.12
CA ALA A 98 -8.52 12.45 1.52
C ALA A 98 -8.33 11.26 2.48
N CYS A 99 -8.47 11.46 3.81
CA CYS A 99 -8.37 10.37 4.79
C CYS A 99 -9.42 9.27 4.56
N VAL A 100 -10.55 9.59 3.92
CA VAL A 100 -11.65 8.64 3.67
C VAL A 100 -11.25 7.51 2.71
N ALA A 101 -10.16 7.68 1.97
CA ALA A 101 -9.58 6.65 1.11
C ALA A 101 -8.60 5.72 1.84
N THR A 102 -8.32 5.96 3.13
CA THR A 102 -7.37 5.15 3.93
C THR A 102 -8.00 4.84 5.29
N ASP A 103 -7.60 5.54 6.34
CA ASP A 103 -8.07 5.39 7.70
C ASP A 103 -8.20 6.80 8.26
N CYS A 104 -9.43 7.27 8.48
CA CYS A 104 -9.64 8.53 9.17
C CYS A 104 -9.70 8.24 10.67
N ASN A 105 -8.91 8.95 11.46
CA ASN A 105 -9.06 9.01 12.91
C ASN A 105 -9.35 10.45 13.36
N CYS A 106 -9.74 10.62 14.61
CA CYS A 106 -10.04 11.94 15.16
C CYS A 106 -8.85 12.90 15.21
N SER A 107 -7.61 12.42 15.08
CA SER A 107 -6.42 13.28 15.01
C SER A 107 -6.17 13.82 13.60
N ASP A 108 -6.81 13.25 12.57
CA ASP A 108 -6.71 13.73 11.18
C ASP A 108 -7.61 14.95 10.89
N PHE A 109 -8.55 15.25 11.78
CA PHE A 109 -9.46 16.38 11.64
C PHE A 109 -9.05 17.56 12.53
N THR A 110 -9.07 18.76 11.96
CA THR A 110 -8.77 19.98 12.71
C THR A 110 -10.01 20.51 13.45
N THR A 111 -11.21 20.13 12.99
CA THR A 111 -12.49 20.60 13.52
C THR A 111 -13.51 19.47 13.55
N TRP A 112 -14.34 19.43 14.60
CA TRP A 112 -15.47 18.50 14.72
C TRP A 112 -16.37 18.47 13.47
N GLU A 113 -16.62 19.62 12.83
CA GLU A 113 -17.49 19.73 11.64
C GLU A 113 -17.02 18.87 10.46
N GLN A 114 -15.70 18.78 10.27
CA GLN A 114 -15.10 17.94 9.22
C GLN A 114 -15.23 16.45 9.55
N ALA A 115 -15.03 16.07 10.81
CA ALA A 115 -15.21 14.69 11.26
C ALA A 115 -16.68 14.25 11.12
N GLN A 116 -17.62 15.14 11.48
CA GLN A 116 -19.06 14.89 11.37
C GLN A 116 -19.50 14.71 9.90
N ALA A 117 -18.92 15.50 8.99
CA ALA A 117 -19.21 15.36 7.56
C ALA A 117 -18.80 13.97 7.02
N VAL A 118 -17.68 13.43 7.49
CA VAL A 118 -17.23 12.07 7.13
C VAL A 118 -18.14 11.00 7.72
N LEU A 119 -18.51 11.09 9.01
CA LEU A 119 -19.45 10.15 9.63
C LEU A 119 -20.82 10.14 8.90
N ASN A 120 -21.30 11.30 8.49
CA ASN A 120 -22.55 11.42 7.72
C ASN A 120 -22.43 10.83 6.30
N ALA A 121 -21.25 10.89 5.68
CA ALA A 121 -21.01 10.36 4.34
C ALA A 121 -20.85 8.83 4.32
N PHE A 122 -20.35 8.23 5.40
CA PHE A 122 -20.07 6.80 5.52
C PHE A 122 -20.93 6.13 6.61
N PRO A 123 -22.18 5.74 6.29
CA PRO A 123 -23.05 5.05 7.24
C PRO A 123 -22.45 3.70 7.66
N GLY A 124 -22.47 3.42 8.96
CA GLY A 124 -21.89 2.21 9.54
C GLY A 124 -20.50 2.41 10.16
N ASP A 125 -20.03 3.66 10.21
CA ASP A 125 -18.80 4.09 10.86
C ASP A 125 -17.58 3.17 10.59
N PRO A 126 -17.19 2.95 9.32
CA PRO A 126 -16.03 2.09 9.00
C PRO A 126 -14.72 2.62 9.58
N HIS A 127 -14.65 3.94 9.76
CA HIS A 127 -13.49 4.67 10.26
C HIS A 127 -13.49 4.81 11.79
N ARG A 128 -14.49 4.26 12.49
CA ARG A 128 -14.58 4.28 13.96
C ARG A 128 -14.50 5.70 14.54
N LEU A 129 -15.07 6.69 13.84
CA LEU A 129 -15.12 8.09 14.25
C LEU A 129 -16.15 8.33 15.36
N ASP A 130 -17.13 7.44 15.49
CA ASP A 130 -18.19 7.45 16.49
C ASP A 130 -18.10 6.17 17.35
N GLY A 131 -17.25 6.24 18.37
CA GLY A 131 -16.86 5.09 19.17
C GLY A 131 -18.00 4.54 20.05
N ASP A 132 -18.87 5.42 20.52
CA ASP A 132 -20.02 5.15 21.39
C ASP A 132 -21.35 5.05 20.62
N LYS A 133 -21.34 5.34 19.32
CA LYS A 133 -22.46 5.19 18.38
C LYS A 133 -23.64 6.10 18.70
N ASP A 134 -23.34 7.29 19.21
CA ASP A 134 -24.33 8.30 19.57
C ASP A 134 -24.70 9.21 18.38
N GLY A 135 -24.00 9.05 17.25
CA GLY A 135 -24.16 9.82 16.02
C GLY A 135 -23.25 11.05 15.94
N ILE A 136 -22.32 11.23 16.88
CA ILE A 136 -21.40 12.36 16.94
C ILE A 136 -19.98 11.87 16.65
N ALA A 137 -19.38 12.40 15.57
CA ALA A 137 -18.00 12.06 15.24
C ALA A 137 -17.03 12.81 16.16
N CYS A 138 -16.03 12.11 16.70
CA CYS A 138 -14.87 12.73 17.35
C CYS A 138 -15.25 13.80 18.39
N GLU A 139 -16.06 13.43 19.38
CA GLU A 139 -16.48 14.25 20.54
C GLU A 139 -15.32 14.98 21.26
N SER A 140 -14.08 14.49 21.08
CA SER A 140 -12.85 15.09 21.61
C SER A 140 -12.43 16.41 20.92
N LEU A 141 -13.00 16.74 19.75
CA LEU A 141 -12.70 17.96 18.97
C LEU A 141 -13.73 19.08 19.15
N ARG A 142 -14.66 18.91 20.09
CA ARG A 142 -15.75 19.84 20.40
C ARG A 142 -15.32 20.97 21.33
#